data_AF-A0A6V8NXG5-F1
#
_entry.id   AF-A0A6V8NXG5-F1
#
_cell.length_a   1.000
_cell.length_b   1.000
_cell.length_c   1.000
_cell.angle_alpha   90.00
_cell.angle_beta   90.00
_cell.angle_gamma   90.00
#
_symmetry.space_group_name_H-M   'P 1'
#
loop_
_entity.id
_entity.type
_entity.pdbx_description
1 polymer ?
#
loop_
_entity_poly.entity_id
_entity_poly.type
_entity_poly.pdbx_seq_one_letter_code
_entity_poly.pdbx_strand_id
1 'polypeptide(L)'
;DLQYHDVRPSKGLYYLLEKIGQVKRITTDEEIETAVTEPPQTTRARIRGEFIRLANKKRKDYGVGWIYLKLNDRDQKTIFCVDPFISYDERVERMMASF
;
A
#
# COMPACT_ATOMS: atom_id res chain seq x y z
N ASP A 1 12.25 -6.85 -27.99
CA ASP A 1 11.74 -7.46 -26.76
C ASP A 1 11.93 -6.55 -25.55
N LEU A 2 13.17 -6.34 -25.06
CA LEU A 2 13.44 -5.54 -23.84
C LEU A 2 12.82 -4.12 -23.80
N GLN A 3 12.86 -3.35 -24.91
CA GLN A 3 12.34 -1.97 -24.94
C GLN A 3 10.82 -1.87 -24.71
N TYR A 4 10.07 -2.95 -24.96
CA TYR A 4 8.64 -2.98 -24.67
C TYR A 4 8.35 -2.93 -23.16
N HIS A 5 9.26 -3.46 -22.34
CA HIS A 5 9.10 -3.58 -20.89
C HIS A 5 9.75 -2.44 -20.09
N ASP A 6 10.27 -1.40 -20.74
CA ASP A 6 10.81 -0.23 -20.05
C ASP A 6 9.68 0.56 -19.38
N VAL A 7 9.72 0.64 -18.04
CA VAL A 7 8.66 1.26 -17.22
C VAL A 7 8.60 2.78 -17.31
N ARG A 8 9.55 3.43 -17.99
CA ARG A 8 9.57 4.89 -18.13
C ARG A 8 8.53 5.36 -19.16
N PRO A 9 7.52 6.17 -18.79
CA PRO A 9 6.42 6.55 -19.70
C PRO A 9 6.83 7.33 -20.96
N SER A 10 8.02 7.95 -20.96
CA SER A 10 8.58 8.70 -22.09
C SER A 10 9.47 7.87 -23.02
N LYS A 11 9.83 6.63 -22.64
CA LYS A 11 10.81 5.81 -23.37
C LYS A 11 10.30 4.41 -23.73
N GLY A 12 9.47 3.80 -22.88
CA GLY A 12 8.99 2.44 -23.10
C GLY A 12 8.09 2.33 -24.33
N LEU A 13 8.39 1.35 -25.18
CA LEU A 13 7.63 1.15 -26.42
C LEU A 13 6.15 0.86 -26.12
N TYR A 14 5.83 0.17 -25.02
CA TYR A 14 4.45 -0.01 -24.55
C TYR A 14 3.70 1.33 -24.39
N TYR A 15 4.29 2.29 -23.66
CA TYR A 15 3.66 3.59 -23.40
C TYR A 15 3.57 4.46 -24.67
N LEU A 16 4.52 4.32 -25.60
CA LEU A 16 4.42 4.99 -26.90
C LEU A 16 3.24 4.47 -27.73
N LEU A 17 3.03 3.15 -27.74
CA LEU A 17 1.90 2.51 -28.43
C LEU A 17 0.56 2.82 -27.76
N GLU A 18 0.52 2.85 -26.43
CA GLU A 18 -0.66 3.21 -25.65
C GLU A 18 -1.11 4.65 -25.93
N LYS A 19 -0.18 5.61 -25.99
CA LYS A 19 -0.45 7.01 -26.34
C LYS A 19 -1.07 7.21 -27.72
N ILE A 20 -0.77 6.33 -28.68
CA ILE A 20 -1.33 6.39 -30.04
C ILE A 20 -2.55 5.46 -30.22
N GLY A 21 -3.11 4.92 -29.12
CA GLY A 21 -4.33 4.11 -29.15
C GLY A 21 -4.15 2.68 -29.64
N GLN A 22 -2.92 2.17 -29.71
CA GLN A 22 -2.64 0.79 -30.12
C GLN A 22 -2.62 -0.22 -28.96
N VAL A 23 -2.83 0.25 -27.73
CA VAL A 23 -2.99 -0.60 -26.55
C VAL A 23 -4.33 -0.30 -25.91
N LYS A 24 -5.11 -1.36 -25.63
CA LYS A 24 -6.37 -1.25 -24.89
C LYS A 24 -6.09 -1.19 -23.39
N ARG A 25 -6.60 -0.14 -22.72
CA ARG A 25 -6.52 0.02 -21.26
C ARG A 25 -7.69 -0.67 -20.55
N ILE A 26 -7.46 -1.05 -19.29
CA ILE A 26 -8.49 -1.62 -18.38
C ILE A 26 -8.75 -0.73 -17.15
N THR A 27 -8.01 0.37 -17.01
CA THR A 27 -8.04 1.29 -15.86
C THR A 27 -7.59 2.68 -16.33
N THR A 28 -7.81 3.70 -15.52
CA THR A 28 -7.48 5.11 -15.83
C THR A 28 -6.18 5.57 -15.13
N ASP A 29 -5.64 6.71 -15.56
CA ASP A 29 -4.45 7.29 -14.91
C ASP A 29 -4.76 7.74 -13.47
N GLU A 30 -5.99 8.21 -13.23
CA GLU A 30 -6.46 8.64 -11.92
C GLU A 30 -6.56 7.47 -10.93
N GLU A 31 -7.04 6.30 -11.38
CA GLU A 31 -7.08 5.08 -10.56
C GLU A 31 -5.67 4.61 -10.20
N ILE A 32 -4.73 4.68 -11.15
CA ILE A 32 -3.32 4.35 -10.93
C ILE A 32 -2.69 5.31 -9.93
N GLU A 33 -2.85 6.62 -10.12
CA GLU A 33 -2.27 7.65 -9.23
C GLU A 33 -2.81 7.52 -7.80
N THR A 34 -4.11 7.26 -7.65
CA THR A 34 -4.72 7.00 -6.33
C THR A 34 -4.06 5.80 -5.65
N ALA A 35 -3.85 4.70 -6.39
CA ALA A 35 -3.28 3.46 -5.87
C ALA A 35 -1.79 3.57 -5.47
N VAL A 36 -1.08 4.63 -5.88
CA VAL A 36 0.30 4.90 -5.42
C VAL A 36 0.33 5.18 -3.92
N THR A 37 -0.72 5.80 -3.37
CA THR A 37 -0.74 6.27 -1.97
C THR A 37 -1.85 5.64 -1.14
N GLU A 38 -2.94 5.20 -1.77
CA GLU A 38 -4.06 4.59 -1.08
C GLU A 38 -4.08 3.06 -1.27
N PRO A 39 -4.00 2.27 -0.19
CA PRO A 39 -4.07 0.83 -0.29
C PRO A 39 -5.49 0.36 -0.67
N PRO A 40 -5.66 -0.92 -1.08
CA PRO A 40 -6.98 -1.51 -1.26
C PRO A 40 -7.80 -1.49 0.03
N GLN A 41 -8.96 -0.83 0.00
CA GLN A 41 -9.79 -0.52 1.16
C GLN A 41 -10.58 -1.73 1.72
N THR A 42 -10.58 -2.83 0.99
CA THR A 42 -11.37 -4.05 1.27
C THR A 42 -10.52 -5.20 1.83
N THR A 43 -9.24 -4.97 2.13
CA THR A 43 -8.31 -6.00 2.60
C THR A 43 -7.48 -5.50 3.78
N ARG A 44 -6.70 -6.38 4.42
CA ARG A 44 -5.75 -6.00 5.49
C ARG A 44 -4.69 -4.99 5.06
N ALA A 45 -4.50 -4.78 3.74
CA ALA A 45 -3.61 -3.74 3.24
C ALA A 45 -4.06 -2.34 3.69
N ARG A 46 -5.37 -2.10 3.87
CA ARG A 46 -5.91 -0.88 4.48
C ARG A 46 -5.35 -0.66 5.87
N ILE A 47 -5.51 -1.65 6.75
CA ILE A 47 -5.04 -1.63 8.15
C ILE A 47 -3.55 -1.31 8.20
N ARG A 48 -2.75 -2.01 7.38
CA ARG A 48 -1.30 -1.80 7.32
C ARG A 48 -0.93 -0.41 6.82
N GLY A 49 -1.62 0.11 5.80
CA GLY A 49 -1.39 1.45 5.27
C GLY A 49 -1.70 2.54 6.30
N GLU A 50 -2.84 2.45 6.99
CA GLU A 50 -3.21 3.38 8.07
C GLU A 50 -2.17 3.37 9.21
N PHE A 51 -1.77 2.18 9.64
CA PHE A 51 -0.75 2.00 10.68
C PHE A 51 0.57 2.70 10.31
N ILE A 52 1.10 2.43 9.11
CA ILE A 52 2.34 3.03 8.61
C ILE A 52 2.19 4.57 8.52
N ARG A 53 1.08 5.03 7.94
CA ARG A 53 0.81 6.47 7.75
C ARG A 53 0.79 7.20 9.09
N LEU A 54 0.08 6.68 10.07
CA LEU A 54 -0.03 7.30 11.39
C LEU A 54 1.28 7.20 12.18
N ALA A 55 1.95 6.05 12.16
CA ALA A 55 3.23 5.86 12.85
C ALA A 55 4.30 6.82 12.30
N ASN A 56 4.38 7.00 10.98
CA ASN A 56 5.26 7.98 10.35
C ASN A 56 4.92 9.41 10.79
N LYS A 57 3.63 9.79 10.74
CA LYS A 57 3.16 11.12 11.20
C LYS A 57 3.52 11.40 12.65
N LYS A 58 3.52 10.37 13.50
CA LYS A 58 3.83 10.46 14.94
C LYS A 58 5.30 10.17 15.26
N ARG A 59 6.15 9.89 14.26
CA ARG A 59 7.56 9.52 14.41
C ARG A 59 7.77 8.35 15.39
N LYS A 60 6.91 7.34 15.31
CA LYS A 60 7.01 6.11 16.10
C LYS A 60 7.97 5.15 15.41
N ASP A 61 8.73 4.38 16.19
CA ASP A 61 9.50 3.25 15.67
C ASP A 61 8.62 2.00 15.61
N TYR A 62 8.67 1.29 14.48
CA TYR A 62 7.78 0.16 14.21
C TYR A 62 8.39 -0.86 13.26
N GLY A 63 7.85 -2.08 13.30
CA GLY A 63 8.13 -3.14 12.34
C GLY A 63 6.84 -3.66 11.72
N VAL A 64 6.84 -3.93 10.43
CA VAL A 64 5.64 -4.40 9.70
C VAL A 64 6.02 -5.54 8.77
N GLY A 65 5.20 -6.60 8.79
CA GLY A 65 5.21 -7.67 7.80
C GLY A 65 3.91 -7.75 7.02
N TRP A 66 3.71 -8.86 6.31
CA TRP A 66 2.44 -9.14 5.64
C TRP A 66 1.30 -9.50 6.61
N ILE A 67 1.65 -10.10 7.75
CA ILE A 67 0.70 -10.64 8.74
C ILE A 67 0.87 -10.05 10.13
N TYR A 68 1.84 -9.15 10.36
CA TYR A 68 2.07 -8.59 11.69
C TYR A 68 2.35 -7.09 11.63
N LEU A 69 1.94 -6.38 12.67
CA LEU A 69 2.24 -4.98 12.95
C LEU A 69 2.84 -4.91 14.35
N LYS A 70 4.04 -4.32 14.48
CA LYS A 70 4.77 -4.21 15.74
C LYS A 70 5.07 -2.75 16.04
N LEU A 71 4.76 -2.30 17.25
CA LEU A 71 5.22 -1.02 17.79
C LEU A 71 6.44 -1.27 18.68
N ASN A 72 7.56 -0.60 18.41
CA ASN A 72 8.80 -0.77 19.16
C ASN A 72 8.84 0.18 20.38
N ASP A 73 7.80 0.16 21.19
CA ASP A 73 7.76 0.86 22.48
C ASP A 73 8.33 0.00 23.62
N ARG A 74 8.20 0.45 24.87
CA ARG A 74 8.66 -0.32 26.05
C ARG A 74 8.03 -1.72 26.13
N ASP A 75 6.80 -1.88 25.66
CA ASP A 75 6.03 -3.12 25.77
C ASP A 75 6.16 -4.01 24.52
N GLN A 76 6.79 -3.51 23.45
CA GLN A 76 7.00 -4.19 22.17
C GLN A 76 5.76 -4.91 21.62
N LYS A 77 4.62 -4.22 21.60
CA LYS A 77 3.33 -4.83 21.22
C LYS A 77 3.32 -5.26 19.75
N THR A 78 2.95 -6.51 19.50
CA THR A 78 2.78 -7.08 18.16
C THR A 78 1.36 -7.60 17.96
N ILE A 79 0.69 -7.19 16.89
CA ILE A 79 -0.63 -7.68 16.48
C ILE A 79 -0.50 -8.46 15.18
N PHE A 80 -1.12 -9.64 15.13
CA PHE A 80 -1.19 -10.46 13.92
C PHE A 80 -2.52 -10.27 13.17
N CYS A 81 -2.40 -9.90 11.90
CA CYS A 81 -3.48 -9.73 10.91
C CYS A 81 -3.40 -10.87 9.88
N VAL A 82 -3.77 -12.08 10.30
CA VAL A 82 -3.60 -13.30 9.48
C VAL A 82 -4.61 -13.43 8.35
N ASP A 83 -5.83 -12.93 8.54
CA ASP A 83 -6.88 -12.95 7.52
C ASP A 83 -6.65 -11.84 6.48
N PRO A 84 -6.49 -12.15 5.18
CA PRO A 84 -6.27 -11.14 4.15
C PRO A 84 -7.51 -10.28 3.84
N PHE A 85 -8.71 -10.77 4.14
CA PHE A 85 -9.97 -10.11 3.77
C PHE A 85 -10.51 -9.16 4.84
N ILE A 86 -9.94 -9.19 6.04
CA ILE A 86 -10.30 -8.25 7.11
C ILE A 86 -9.61 -6.90 6.85
N SER A 87 -10.39 -5.84 6.64
CA SER A 87 -9.90 -4.47 6.42
C SER A 87 -10.00 -3.56 7.65
N TYR A 88 -10.50 -4.09 8.77
CA TYR A 88 -10.61 -3.39 10.05
C TYR A 88 -10.32 -4.35 11.21
N ASP A 89 -9.49 -3.93 12.17
CA ASP A 89 -9.19 -4.70 13.38
C ASP A 89 -9.11 -3.76 14.58
N GLU A 90 -10.06 -3.88 15.50
CA GLU A 90 -10.13 -3.01 16.68
C GLU A 90 -8.85 -3.03 17.53
N ARG A 91 -8.11 -4.13 17.54
CA ARG A 91 -6.84 -4.22 18.29
C ARG A 91 -5.82 -3.25 17.69
N VAL A 92 -5.78 -3.15 16.37
CA VAL A 92 -4.89 -2.23 15.64
C VAL A 92 -5.37 -0.80 15.84
N GLU A 93 -6.68 -0.54 15.81
CA GLU A 93 -7.23 0.80 16.11
C GLU A 93 -6.85 1.27 17.51
N ARG A 94 -6.99 0.40 18.52
CA ARG A 94 -6.56 0.72 19.90
C ARG A 94 -5.07 0.96 20.00
N MET A 95 -4.25 0.20 19.27
CA MET A 95 -2.80 0.41 19.19
C MET A 95 -2.48 1.77 18.54
N MET A 96 -3.10 2.09 17.40
CA MET A 96 -2.92 3.36 16.69
C MET A 96 -3.35 4.57 17.52
N ALA A 97 -4.44 4.46 18.30
CA ALA A 97 -4.88 5.50 19.21
C ALA A 97 -3.88 5.79 20.34
N SER A 98 -2.97 4.86 20.62
CA SER A 98 -1.91 5.00 21.64
C SER A 98 -0.59 5.59 21.11
N PHE A 99 -0.52 5.91 19.80
CA PHE A 99 0.68 6.51 19.19
C PHE A 99 0.96 7.91 19.73
#